data_AF-A0A661QC31-F1
#
_entry.id   AF-A0A661QC31-F1
#
_cell.length_a   1.000
_cell.length_b   1.000
_cell.length_c   1.000
_cell.angle_alpha   90.00
_cell.angle_beta   90.00
_cell.angle_gamma   90.00
#
_symmetry.space_group_name_H-M   'P 1'
#
loop_
_entity.id
_entity.type
_entity.pdbx_description
1 polymer ?
#
loop_
_entity_poly.entity_id
_entity_poly.type
_entity_poly.pdbx_seq_one_letter_code
_entity_poly.pdbx_strand_id
1 'polypeptide(L)'
;MSDLRDRLRISAERLEEINQFLLDPANELINRFLEIVKKYGGPEEINRKATEARKLGNLKRRLKEINSPYLTDVEWLEDQAKKRAFISLNDYRRKVLGNEAHDVKFDKERAVTLEISALQFFPWLIIEARYAIERRQLMPGRYIVAM
;
A
#
# COMPACT_ATOMS: atom_id res chain seq x y z
N MET A 1 7.78 36.12 -17.48
CA MET A 1 7.52 34.73 -17.02
C MET A 1 7.61 33.69 -18.14
N SER A 2 7.34 34.02 -19.41
CA SER A 2 7.51 33.08 -20.55
C SER A 2 8.94 32.54 -20.66
N ASP A 3 9.94 33.42 -20.58
CA ASP A 3 11.37 33.08 -20.67
C ASP A 3 11.83 32.02 -19.64
N LEU A 4 11.31 32.07 -18.41
CA LEU A 4 11.62 31.05 -17.39
C LEU A 4 10.96 29.71 -17.68
N ARG A 5 9.78 29.67 -18.32
CA ARG A 5 9.14 28.41 -18.74
C ARG A 5 9.85 27.80 -19.94
N ASP A 6 10.35 28.61 -20.86
CA ASP A 6 11.11 28.14 -22.02
C ASP A 6 12.42 27.45 -21.61
N ARG A 7 13.04 27.87 -20.50
CA ARG A 7 14.21 27.21 -19.90
C ARG A 7 13.93 25.83 -19.28
N LEU A 8 12.67 25.50 -19.02
CA LEU A 8 12.27 24.16 -18.56
C LEU A 8 12.15 23.17 -19.72
N ARG A 9 12.20 23.64 -20.97
CA ARG A 9 12.11 22.80 -22.16
C ARG A 9 13.36 21.93 -22.28
N ILE A 10 13.18 20.63 -22.12
CA ILE A 10 14.22 19.64 -22.42
C ILE A 10 14.39 19.60 -23.93
N SER A 11 15.61 19.79 -24.41
CA SER A 11 15.90 19.78 -25.85
C SER A 11 15.89 18.35 -26.39
N ALA A 12 15.51 18.20 -27.66
CA ALA A 12 15.47 16.89 -28.30
C ALA A 12 16.87 16.26 -28.41
N GLU A 13 17.89 17.08 -28.62
CA GLU A 13 19.29 16.68 -28.70
C GLU A 13 19.75 16.04 -27.38
N ARG A 14 19.32 16.58 -26.24
CA ARG A 14 19.64 15.98 -24.92
C ARG A 14 18.98 14.62 -24.71
N LEU A 15 17.76 14.42 -25.22
CA LEU A 15 17.12 13.11 -25.19
C LEU A 15 17.83 12.12 -26.11
N GLU A 16 18.28 12.58 -27.27
CA GLU A 16 19.03 11.76 -28.23
C GLU A 16 20.37 11.30 -27.65
N GLU A 17 21.12 12.20 -27.01
CA GLU A 17 22.37 11.86 -26.32
C GLU A 17 22.16 10.76 -25.25
N ILE A 18 21.06 10.84 -24.49
CA ILE A 18 20.69 9.83 -23.49
C ILE A 18 20.38 8.49 -24.17
N ASN A 19 19.59 8.50 -25.23
CA ASN A 19 19.24 7.28 -25.97
C ASN A 19 20.49 6.61 -26.55
N GLN A 20 21.38 7.39 -27.17
CA GLN A 20 22.64 6.88 -27.70
C GLN A 20 23.47 6.20 -26.62
N PHE A 21 23.59 6.82 -25.44
CA PHE A 21 24.29 6.19 -24.32
C PHE A 21 23.62 4.89 -23.84
N LEU A 22 22.29 4.90 -23.65
CA LEU A 22 21.56 3.74 -23.10
C LEU A 22 21.44 2.57 -24.09
N LEU A 23 21.42 2.85 -25.39
CA LEU A 23 21.22 1.86 -26.45
C LEU A 23 22.53 1.40 -27.12
N ASP A 24 23.67 2.02 -26.79
CA ASP A 24 24.97 1.61 -27.32
C ASP A 24 25.30 0.16 -26.89
N PRO A 25 25.42 -0.80 -27.85
CA PRO A 25 25.73 -2.18 -27.52
C PRO A 25 27.14 -2.36 -26.92
N ALA A 26 28.05 -1.39 -27.09
CA ALA A 26 29.38 -1.38 -26.47
C ALA A 26 29.36 -0.84 -25.03
N ASN A 27 28.23 -0.35 -24.53
CA ASN A 27 28.13 0.19 -23.17
C ASN A 27 28.15 -0.94 -22.13
N GLU A 28 29.34 -1.19 -21.56
CA GLU A 28 29.55 -2.23 -20.54
C GLU A 28 28.66 -2.07 -19.30
N LEU A 29 28.36 -0.83 -18.88
CA LEU A 29 27.52 -0.58 -17.70
C LEU A 29 26.10 -1.09 -17.92
N ILE A 30 25.51 -0.76 -19.07
CA ILE A 30 24.16 -1.21 -19.43
C ILE A 30 24.14 -2.72 -19.64
N ASN A 31 25.14 -3.28 -20.29
CA ASN A 31 25.24 -4.73 -20.49
C ASN A 31 25.29 -5.48 -19.17
N ARG A 32 26.14 -5.07 -18.21
CA ARG A 32 26.19 -5.67 -16.87
C ARG A 32 24.88 -5.52 -16.10
N PHE A 33 24.22 -4.36 -16.21
CA PHE A 33 22.91 -4.16 -15.61
C PHE A 33 21.87 -5.13 -16.18
N LEU A 34 21.82 -5.29 -17.51
CA LEU A 34 20.89 -6.21 -18.18
C LEU A 34 21.20 -7.67 -17.83
N GLU A 35 22.46 -8.06 -17.66
CA GLU A 35 22.85 -9.38 -17.18
C GLU A 35 22.30 -9.67 -15.77
N ILE A 36 22.39 -8.69 -14.86
CA ILE A 36 21.81 -8.80 -13.51
C ILE A 36 20.29 -8.98 -13.61
N VAL A 37 19.61 -8.16 -14.41
CA VAL A 37 18.15 -8.25 -14.60
C VAL A 37 17.77 -9.62 -15.21
N LYS A 38 18.54 -10.10 -16.19
CA LYS A 38 18.34 -11.40 -16.84
C LYS A 38 18.47 -12.56 -15.87
N LYS A 39 19.37 -12.50 -14.88
CA LYS A 39 19.49 -13.51 -13.80
C LYS A 39 18.16 -13.75 -13.06
N TYR A 40 17.29 -12.74 -12.98
CA TYR A 40 15.99 -12.83 -12.32
C TYR A 40 14.82 -13.14 -13.27
N GLY A 41 15.08 -13.25 -14.58
CA GLY A 41 14.11 -13.57 -15.62
C GLY A 41 13.59 -12.36 -16.41
N GLY A 42 14.16 -11.17 -16.23
CA GLY A 42 13.73 -9.95 -16.91
C GLY A 42 12.62 -9.18 -16.17
N PRO A 43 12.29 -7.96 -16.62
CA PRO A 43 11.32 -7.10 -15.93
C PRO A 43 9.94 -7.74 -15.79
N GLU A 44 9.46 -8.44 -16.82
CA GLU A 44 8.16 -9.11 -16.83
C GLU A 44 8.07 -10.20 -15.76
N GLU A 45 9.09 -11.07 -15.68
CA GLU A 45 9.14 -12.14 -14.68
C GLU A 45 9.32 -11.60 -13.26
N ILE A 46 10.13 -10.54 -13.08
CA ILE A 46 10.28 -9.85 -11.79
C ILE A 46 8.93 -9.30 -11.34
N ASN A 47 8.20 -8.62 -12.22
CA ASN A 47 6.89 -8.06 -11.92
C ASN A 47 5.84 -9.14 -11.65
N ARG A 48 5.88 -10.25 -12.39
CA ARG A 48 5.01 -11.42 -12.16
C ARG A 48 5.27 -12.03 -10.79
N LYS A 49 6.54 -12.30 -10.44
CA LYS A 49 6.94 -12.79 -9.11
C LYS A 49 6.54 -11.82 -8.00
N ALA A 50 6.72 -10.52 -8.19
CA ALA A 50 6.31 -9.50 -7.23
C ALA A 50 4.79 -9.48 -7.02
N THR A 51 4.01 -9.67 -8.09
CA THR A 51 2.54 -9.77 -8.00
C THR A 51 2.10 -11.03 -7.27
N GLU A 52 2.69 -12.18 -7.60
CA GLU A 52 2.43 -13.46 -6.92
C GLU A 52 2.80 -13.38 -5.43
N ALA A 53 3.98 -12.84 -5.09
CA ALA A 53 4.46 -12.73 -3.72
C ALA A 53 3.57 -11.84 -2.84
N ARG A 54 2.86 -10.88 -3.45
CA ARG A 54 1.92 -9.97 -2.76
C ARG A 54 0.55 -10.59 -2.50
N LYS A 55 0.23 -11.76 -3.06
CA LYS A 55 -1.02 -12.45 -2.77
C LYS A 55 -1.08 -12.85 -1.29
N LEU A 56 -2.22 -12.57 -0.64
CA LEU A 56 -2.41 -12.82 0.80
C LEU A 56 -2.07 -14.26 1.21
N GLY A 57 -2.49 -15.26 0.43
CA GLY A 57 -2.18 -16.66 0.71
C GLY A 57 -0.68 -16.97 0.72
N ASN A 58 0.09 -16.36 -0.19
CA ASN A 58 1.54 -16.51 -0.23
C ASN A 58 2.22 -15.83 0.96
N LEU A 59 1.73 -14.64 1.36
CA LEU A 59 2.22 -13.93 2.54
C LEU A 59 1.96 -14.75 3.83
N LYS A 60 0.74 -15.29 4.00
CA LYS A 60 0.40 -16.15 5.14
C LYS A 60 1.23 -17.44 5.16
N ARG A 61 1.48 -18.06 4.01
CA ARG A 61 2.37 -19.22 3.91
C ARG A 61 3.78 -18.89 4.38
N ARG A 62 4.34 -17.75 3.97
CA ARG A 62 5.67 -17.30 4.44
C ARG A 62 5.69 -17.08 5.96
N LEU A 63 4.65 -16.46 6.51
CA LEU A 63 4.51 -16.30 7.98
C LEU A 63 4.48 -17.66 8.69
N LYS A 64 3.81 -18.66 8.10
CA LYS A 64 3.78 -20.02 8.61
C LYS A 64 5.16 -20.69 8.57
N GLU A 65 5.86 -20.58 7.44
CA GLU A 65 7.19 -21.18 7.24
C GLU A 65 8.23 -20.66 8.23
N ILE A 66 8.15 -19.38 8.61
CA ILE A 66 9.04 -18.77 9.61
C ILE A 66 8.55 -18.93 11.06
N ASN A 67 7.47 -19.70 11.29
CA ASN A 67 6.80 -19.84 12.59
C ASN A 67 6.50 -18.48 13.25
N SER A 68 6.01 -17.52 12.46
CA SER A 68 5.71 -16.18 12.96
C SER A 68 4.56 -16.24 13.99
N PRO A 69 4.73 -15.63 15.19
CA PRO A 69 3.66 -15.57 16.18
C PRO A 69 2.45 -14.76 15.70
N TYR A 70 2.65 -13.89 14.69
CA TYR A 70 1.62 -13.01 14.15
C TYR A 70 0.65 -13.69 13.18
N LEU A 71 0.92 -14.93 12.74
CA LEU A 71 0.03 -15.62 11.81
C LEU A 71 -1.36 -15.82 12.42
N THR A 72 -1.43 -16.24 13.68
CA THR A 72 -2.68 -16.46 14.41
C THR A 72 -3.51 -15.18 14.52
N ASP A 73 -2.85 -14.05 14.73
CA ASP A 73 -3.49 -12.75 14.80
C ASP A 73 -4.07 -12.29 13.45
N VAL A 74 -3.35 -12.51 12.35
CA VAL A 74 -3.85 -12.24 10.99
C VAL A 74 -5.06 -13.11 10.68
N GLU A 75 -5.02 -14.39 11.05
CA GLU A 75 -6.14 -15.32 10.87
C GLU A 75 -7.36 -14.92 11.69
N TRP A 76 -7.15 -14.49 12.93
CA TRP A 76 -8.21 -13.96 13.78
C TRP A 76 -8.86 -12.71 13.18
N LEU A 77 -8.07 -11.76 12.67
CA LEU A 77 -8.56 -10.53 12.06
C LEU A 77 -9.36 -10.82 10.77
N GLU A 78 -8.88 -11.74 9.95
CA GLU A 78 -9.58 -12.20 8.74
C GLU A 78 -10.95 -12.81 9.07
N ASP A 79 -11.04 -13.62 10.13
CA ASP A 79 -12.29 -14.18 10.62
C ASP A 79 -13.26 -13.09 11.13
N GLN A 80 -12.77 -12.10 11.89
CA GLN A 80 -13.60 -10.99 12.36
C GLN A 80 -14.17 -10.15 11.19
N ALA A 81 -13.36 -9.92 10.16
CA ALA A 81 -13.79 -9.25 8.94
C ALA A 81 -14.88 -10.05 8.21
N LYS A 82 -14.69 -11.37 8.04
CA LYS A 82 -15.68 -12.27 7.42
C LYS A 82 -17.01 -12.29 8.18
N LYS A 83 -16.95 -12.28 9.51
CA LYS A 83 -18.11 -12.21 10.40
C LYS A 83 -18.78 -10.83 10.44
N ARG A 84 -18.20 -9.82 9.78
CA ARG A 84 -18.63 -8.41 9.86
C ARG A 84 -18.72 -7.93 11.33
N ALA A 85 -17.75 -8.33 12.16
CA ALA A 85 -17.74 -8.00 13.58
C ALA A 85 -17.50 -6.49 13.85
N PHE A 86 -16.89 -5.78 12.91
CA PHE A 86 -16.68 -4.34 12.99
C PHE A 86 -17.97 -3.56 12.71
N ILE A 87 -18.16 -2.44 13.41
CA ILE A 87 -19.29 -1.55 13.16
C ILE A 87 -19.21 -0.96 11.74
N SER A 88 -20.34 -0.89 11.04
CA SER A 88 -20.40 -0.21 9.74
C SER A 88 -20.30 1.32 9.93
N LEU A 89 -19.85 2.04 8.90
CA LEU A 89 -19.81 3.52 8.95
C LEU A 89 -21.20 4.13 9.22
N ASN A 90 -22.26 3.53 8.68
CA ASN A 90 -23.62 4.00 8.89
C ASN A 90 -24.10 3.75 10.33
N ASP A 91 -23.81 2.57 10.89
CA ASP A 91 -24.11 2.29 12.29
C ASP A 91 -23.32 3.18 13.23
N TYR A 92 -22.06 3.47 12.90
CA TYR A 92 -21.23 4.36 13.71
C TYR A 92 -21.78 5.79 13.70
N ARG A 93 -22.18 6.30 12.53
CA ARG A 93 -22.86 7.60 12.43
C ARG A 93 -24.13 7.65 13.27
N ARG A 94 -24.99 6.63 13.20
CA ARG A 94 -26.18 6.53 14.06
C ARG A 94 -25.84 6.48 15.54
N LYS A 95 -24.78 5.77 15.91
CA LYS A 95 -24.32 5.70 17.30
C LYS A 95 -23.86 7.07 17.84
N VAL A 96 -23.21 7.88 17.01
CA VAL A 96 -22.66 9.19 17.41
C VAL A 96 -23.69 10.32 17.30
N LEU A 97 -24.47 10.35 16.22
CA LEU A 97 -25.40 11.45 15.89
C LEU A 97 -26.86 11.13 16.20
N GLY A 98 -27.19 9.90 16.61
CA GLY A 98 -28.56 9.49 16.87
C GLY A 98 -29.46 9.59 15.63
N ASN A 99 -30.65 10.14 15.81
CA ASN A 99 -31.66 10.27 14.75
C ASN A 99 -31.23 11.23 13.63
N GLU A 100 -30.37 12.22 13.94
CA GLU A 100 -29.88 13.21 12.97
C GLU A 100 -28.92 12.61 11.94
N ALA A 101 -28.44 11.37 12.15
CA ALA A 101 -27.48 10.72 11.26
C ALA A 101 -27.94 10.63 9.79
N HIS A 102 -29.25 10.67 9.54
CA HIS A 102 -29.83 10.63 8.19
C HIS A 102 -29.88 12.00 7.51
N ASP A 103 -29.95 13.08 8.28
CA ASP A 103 -30.11 14.44 7.78
C ASP A 103 -28.76 15.14 7.54
N VAL A 104 -27.70 14.65 8.19
CA VAL A 104 -26.34 15.19 8.03
C VAL A 104 -25.76 14.80 6.66
N LYS A 105 -25.48 15.81 5.84
CA LYS A 105 -24.68 15.68 4.63
C LYS A 105 -23.20 15.76 4.98
N PHE A 106 -22.48 14.67 4.77
CA PHE A 106 -21.02 14.63 4.96
C PHE A 106 -20.30 15.07 3.69
N ASP A 107 -19.46 16.09 3.79
CA ASP A 107 -18.53 16.46 2.73
C ASP A 107 -17.48 15.35 2.56
N LYS A 108 -17.50 14.70 1.40
CA LYS A 108 -16.56 13.63 1.05
C LYS A 108 -15.33 14.15 0.31
N GLU A 109 -15.38 15.38 -0.23
CA GLU A 109 -14.26 15.98 -0.96
C GLU A 109 -13.12 16.37 -0.01
N ARG A 110 -13.47 16.70 1.24
CA ARG A 110 -12.52 17.10 2.30
C ARG A 110 -12.50 16.15 3.48
N ALA A 111 -12.83 14.88 3.23
CA ALA A 111 -12.86 13.87 4.28
C ALA A 111 -11.47 13.67 4.90
N VAL A 112 -11.36 13.89 6.20
CA VAL A 112 -10.14 13.57 6.97
C VAL A 112 -10.03 12.05 7.07
N THR A 113 -8.87 11.52 6.70
CA THR A 113 -8.57 10.09 6.85
C THR A 113 -7.67 9.90 8.07
N LEU A 114 -8.08 9.02 8.98
CA LEU A 114 -7.21 8.55 10.05
C LEU A 114 -6.27 7.49 9.48
N GLU A 115 -4.98 7.78 9.51
CA GLU A 115 -3.92 6.89 9.04
C GLU A 115 -2.92 6.61 10.17
N ILE A 116 -2.44 5.37 10.28
CA ILE A 116 -1.35 4.99 11.18
C ILE A 116 -0.11 4.69 10.35
N SER A 117 0.96 5.47 10.51
CA SER A 117 2.15 5.39 9.66
C SER A 117 3.37 4.78 10.36
N ALA A 118 3.24 3.57 10.93
CA ALA A 118 4.37 2.92 11.61
C ALA A 118 4.22 1.40 11.77
N LEU A 119 5.19 0.65 11.23
CA LEU A 119 5.23 -0.82 11.22
C LEU A 119 5.45 -1.45 12.60
N GLN A 120 6.14 -0.75 13.51
CA GLN A 120 6.44 -1.26 14.85
C GLN A 120 5.17 -1.50 15.68
N PHE A 121 4.01 -1.00 15.22
CA PHE A 121 2.76 -1.10 15.94
C PHE A 121 1.93 -2.35 15.60
N PHE A 122 2.48 -3.36 14.91
CA PHE A 122 1.69 -4.53 14.55
C PHE A 122 0.98 -5.23 15.74
N PRO A 123 1.61 -5.44 16.91
CA PRO A 123 0.89 -5.93 18.09
C PRO A 123 -0.28 -5.03 18.52
N TRP A 124 -0.15 -3.72 18.31
CA TRP A 124 -1.16 -2.73 18.66
C TRP A 124 -2.33 -2.68 17.68
N LEU A 125 -2.12 -3.06 16.40
CA LEU A 125 -3.22 -3.22 15.43
C LEU A 125 -4.27 -4.22 15.94
N ILE A 126 -3.83 -5.32 16.52
CA ILE A 126 -4.73 -6.36 17.03
C ILE A 126 -5.44 -5.89 18.29
N ILE A 127 -4.73 -5.18 19.17
CA ILE A 127 -5.33 -4.55 20.36
C ILE A 127 -6.40 -3.54 19.94
N GLU A 128 -6.10 -2.67 18.97
CA GLU A 128 -7.03 -1.71 18.40
C GLU A 128 -8.23 -2.40 17.76
N ALA A 129 -8.02 -3.45 16.97
CA ALA A 129 -9.10 -4.21 16.34
C ALA A 129 -10.07 -4.81 17.38
N ARG A 130 -9.53 -5.41 18.45
CA ARG A 130 -10.34 -5.93 19.56
C ARG A 130 -11.11 -4.80 20.25
N TYR A 131 -10.45 -3.70 20.56
CA TYR A 131 -11.06 -2.54 21.19
C TYR A 131 -12.15 -1.92 20.32
N ALA A 132 -11.92 -1.81 19.01
CA ALA A 132 -12.88 -1.26 18.06
C ALA A 132 -14.13 -2.12 17.94
N ILE A 133 -13.98 -3.45 17.95
CA ILE A 133 -15.13 -4.38 17.99
C ILE A 133 -15.90 -4.21 19.30
N GLU A 134 -15.22 -4.30 20.45
CA GLU A 134 -15.85 -4.22 21.78
C GLU A 134 -16.58 -2.89 21.97
N ARG A 135 -15.92 -1.78 21.64
CA ARG A 135 -16.43 -0.43 21.85
C ARG A 135 -17.25 0.08 20.69
N ARG A 136 -17.43 -0.70 19.62
CA ARG A 136 -18.09 -0.27 18.37
C ARG A 136 -17.52 1.05 17.85
N GLN A 137 -16.20 1.10 17.65
CA GLN A 137 -15.48 2.21 17.05
C GLN A 137 -15.03 1.86 15.62
N LEU A 138 -14.72 2.89 14.83
CA LEU A 138 -14.16 2.70 13.49
C LEU A 138 -12.67 2.38 13.59
N MET A 139 -12.21 1.49 12.71
CA MET A 139 -10.80 1.30 12.46
C MET A 139 -10.25 2.44 11.58
N PRO A 140 -8.96 2.81 11.74
CA PRO A 140 -8.24 3.64 10.78
C PRO A 140 -8.42 3.15 9.33
N GLY A 141 -8.53 4.10 8.41
CA GLY A 141 -8.75 3.79 7.00
C GLY A 141 -7.52 3.22 6.31
N ARG A 142 -6.32 3.58 6.80
CA ARG A 142 -5.05 3.12 6.24
C ARG A 142 -3.99 2.90 7.31
N TYR A 143 -3.19 1.87 7.08
CA TYR A 143 -1.96 1.57 7.82
C TYR A 143 -0.82 1.67 6.83
N ILE A 144 0.04 2.66 7.01
CA ILE A 144 1.15 2.96 6.12
C ILE A 144 2.43 2.46 6.76
N VAL A 145 3.19 1.76 5.95
CA VAL A 145 4.58 1.48 6.24
C VAL A 145 5.39 2.64 5.69
N ALA A 146 5.91 3.50 6.55
CA ALA A 146 7.03 4.35 6.16
C ALA A 146 8.26 3.42 6.07
N MET A 147 8.65 3.08 4.85
CA MET A 147 9.90 2.38 4.54
C MET A 147 10.98 3.40 4.23
#